data_AF-A0A3D0XFC3-F1
#
_entry.id   AF-A0A3D0XFC3-F1
#
_cell.length_a   1.000
_cell.length_b   1.000
_cell.length_c   1.000
_cell.angle_alpha   90.00
_cell.angle_beta   90.00
_cell.angle_gamma   90.00
#
_symmetry.space_group_name_H-M   'P 1'
#
loop_
_entity.id
_entity.type
_entity.pdbx_description
1 polymer ?
#
loop_
_entity_poly.entity_id
_entity_poly.type
_entity_poly.pdbx_seq_one_letter_code
_entity_poly.pdbx_strand_id
1 'polypeptide(L)'
;MTPFSHPWVLILLILPLAMMLQEWRGARIKVAFPFDHLLDRKSGGRGWTLLLRLLASAPAGILALVILLLAGPKRLSDPQSKRSLTNIQFCLDVSGSMTSSFGEGDRYDAAMASINEFIDDRQGDAFGLTVF
;
A
#
# COMPACT_ATOMS: atom_id res chain seq x y z
N MET A 1 -3.89 -6.81 13.58
CA MET A 1 -4.47 -6.40 12.28
C MET A 1 -3.81 -7.23 11.19
N THR A 2 -4.58 -7.97 10.41
CA THR A 2 -4.02 -8.75 9.30
C THR A 2 -3.43 -7.80 8.25
N PRO A 3 -2.21 -8.02 7.74
CA PRO A 3 -1.52 -7.11 6.82
C PRO A 3 -2.11 -7.09 5.39
N PHE A 4 -3.34 -7.58 5.21
CA PHE A 4 -4.00 -7.68 3.92
C PHE A 4 -5.24 -6.79 3.90
N SER A 5 -5.45 -6.11 2.78
CA SER A 5 -6.61 -5.25 2.58
C SER A 5 -7.91 -6.06 2.50
N HIS A 6 -7.83 -7.28 1.94
CA HIS A 6 -8.97 -8.16 1.74
C HIS A 6 -8.60 -9.60 2.16
N PRO A 7 -8.53 -9.92 3.46
CA PRO A 7 -8.06 -11.22 3.93
C PRO A 7 -8.93 -12.39 3.47
N TRP A 8 -10.21 -12.15 3.18
CA TRP A 8 -11.15 -13.15 2.65
C TRP A 8 -10.79 -13.64 1.24
N VAL A 9 -10.07 -12.82 0.45
CA VAL A 9 -9.59 -13.20 -0.90
C VAL A 9 -8.58 -14.35 -0.82
N LEU A 10 -7.88 -14.53 0.31
CA LEU A 10 -6.95 -15.65 0.51
C LEU A 10 -7.64 -17.02 0.52
N ILE A 11 -8.95 -17.09 0.80
CA ILE A 11 -9.72 -18.34 0.72
C ILE A 11 -9.72 -18.88 -0.72
N LEU A 12 -9.69 -17.99 -1.72
CA LEU A 12 -9.63 -18.38 -3.14
C LEU A 12 -8.32 -19.10 -3.49
N LEU A 13 -7.27 -19.01 -2.66
CA LEU A 13 -6.02 -19.74 -2.85
C LEU A 13 -6.20 -21.27 -2.80
N ILE A 14 -7.30 -21.75 -2.21
CA ILE A 14 -7.65 -23.18 -2.23
C ILE A 14 -7.81 -23.70 -3.67
N LEU A 15 -8.29 -22.86 -4.60
CA LEU A 15 -8.51 -23.25 -6.00
C LEU A 15 -7.20 -23.58 -6.75
N PRO A 16 -6.18 -22.71 -6.81
CA PRO A 16 -4.90 -23.06 -7.44
C PRO A 16 -4.18 -24.21 -6.71
N LEU A 17 -4.29 -24.30 -5.38
CA LEU A 17 -3.75 -25.42 -4.61
C LEU A 17 -4.38 -26.76 -4.99
N ALA A 18 -5.71 -26.80 -5.15
CA ALA A 18 -6.43 -28.00 -5.59
C ALA A 18 -6.03 -28.42 -7.00
N MET A 19 -5.86 -27.46 -7.92
CA MET A 19 -5.40 -27.72 -9.29
C MET A 19 -3.98 -28.31 -9.31
N MET A 20 -3.04 -27.72 -8.58
CA MET A 20 -1.66 -28.25 -8.47
C MET A 20 -1.66 -29.66 -7.86
N LEU A 21 -2.45 -29.90 -6.80
CA LEU A 21 -2.56 -31.21 -6.18
C LEU A 21 -3.12 -32.27 -7.13
N GLN A 22 -4.09 -31.95 -7.98
CA GLN A 22 -4.64 -32.87 -8.98
C GLN A 22 -3.61 -33.25 -10.03
N GLU A 23 -2.85 -32.27 -10.54
CA GLU A 23 -1.78 -32.52 -11.52
C GLU A 23 -0.66 -33.38 -10.95
N TRP A 24 -0.32 -33.17 -9.68
CA TRP A 24 0.78 -33.87 -9.02
C TRP A 24 0.37 -35.27 -8.54
N ARG A 25 -0.90 -35.45 -8.12
CA ARG A 25 -1.49 -36.76 -7.79
C ARG A 25 -1.76 -37.63 -9.03
N GLY A 26 -1.58 -37.11 -10.24
CA GLY A 26 -1.80 -37.86 -11.47
C GLY A 26 -3.28 -38.19 -11.71
N ALA A 27 -4.20 -37.50 -11.03
CA ALA A 27 -5.63 -37.68 -11.15
C ALA A 27 -6.16 -36.97 -12.41
N ARG A 28 -5.61 -37.29 -13.57
CA ARG A 28 -6.30 -37.01 -14.82
C ARG A 28 -7.23 -38.18 -15.09
N ILE A 29 -8.52 -37.90 -15.25
CA ILE A 29 -9.42 -38.80 -15.95
C ILE A 29 -8.72 -39.10 -17.28
N LYS A 30 -8.28 -40.35 -17.45
CA LYS A 30 -7.71 -40.81 -18.71
C LYS A 30 -8.86 -40.83 -19.71
N VAL A 31 -9.10 -39.70 -20.37
CA VAL A 31 -9.94 -39.67 -21.55
C VAL A 31 -9.14 -40.46 -22.58
N ALA A 32 -9.59 -41.67 -22.88
CA ALA A 32 -8.96 -42.53 -23.88
C ALA A 32 -9.03 -41.81 -25.22
N PHE A 33 -7.91 -41.23 -25.64
CA PHE A 33 -7.79 -40.67 -26.98
C PHE A 33 -7.37 -41.79 -27.94
N PRO A 34 -7.97 -41.89 -29.14
CA PRO A 34 -7.66 -42.93 -30.13
C PRO A 34 -6.21 -42.86 -30.69
N PHE A 35 -5.36 -41.99 -30.14
CA PHE A 35 -3.95 -41.82 -30.46
C PHE A 35 -3.00 -42.25 -29.33
N ASP A 36 -3.50 -42.80 -28.22
CA ASP A 36 -2.66 -43.21 -27.07
C ASP A 36 -1.59 -44.25 -27.45
N HIS A 37 -1.84 -45.05 -28.49
CA HIS A 37 -0.91 -46.08 -28.99
C HIS A 37 0.35 -45.51 -29.64
N LEU A 38 0.35 -44.23 -30.04
CA LEU A 38 1.48 -43.57 -30.71
C LEU A 38 2.40 -42.84 -29.73
N LEU A 39 1.94 -42.58 -28.50
CA LEU A 39 2.68 -41.86 -27.47
C LEU A 39 3.44 -42.77 -26.50
N ASP A 40 3.20 -44.08 -26.54
CA ASP A 40 3.92 -45.08 -25.73
C ASP A 40 5.42 -45.21 -26.09
N ARG A 41 5.87 -44.47 -27.11
CA ARG A 41 7.27 -44.44 -27.54
C ARG A 41 7.92 -43.11 -27.24
N LYS A 42 8.29 -42.88 -25.98
CA LYS A 42 9.65 -42.44 -25.59
C LYS A 42 9.76 -42.21 -24.09
N SER A 43 10.69 -42.95 -23.50
CA SER A 43 11.30 -42.71 -22.19
C SER A 43 11.93 -41.32 -22.11
N GLY A 44 11.13 -40.30 -21.82
CA GLY A 44 11.65 -39.01 -21.36
C GLY A 44 12.16 -39.18 -19.93
N GLY A 45 13.46 -38.99 -19.70
CA GLY A 45 14.05 -39.10 -18.36
C GLY A 45 13.30 -38.26 -17.32
N ARG A 46 13.45 -38.56 -16.03
CA ARG A 46 12.76 -37.88 -14.90
C ARG A 46 12.72 -36.34 -15.02
N GLY A 47 13.71 -35.72 -15.65
CA GLY A 47 13.73 -34.28 -15.90
C GLY A 47 12.66 -33.78 -16.89
N TRP A 48 12.34 -34.53 -17.94
CA TRP A 48 11.32 -34.15 -18.93
C TRP A 48 9.91 -34.25 -18.34
N THR A 49 9.65 -35.30 -17.57
CA THR A 49 8.36 -35.44 -16.86
C THR A 49 8.20 -34.39 -15.77
N LEU A 50 9.29 -33.97 -15.11
CA LEU A 50 9.28 -32.84 -14.16
C LEU A 50 8.99 -31.52 -14.87
N LEU A 51 9.65 -31.23 -16.00
CA LEU A 51 9.43 -30.01 -16.78
C LEU A 51 7.98 -29.89 -17.26
N LEU A 52 7.41 -30.98 -17.80
CA LEU A 52 6.01 -31.01 -18.23
C LEU A 52 5.03 -30.80 -17.07
N ARG A 53 5.34 -31.33 -15.88
CA ARG A 53 4.53 -31.10 -14.67
C ARG A 53 4.62 -29.66 -14.17
N LEU A 54 5.81 -29.06 -14.20
CA LEU A 54 6.00 -27.65 -13.88
C LEU A 54 5.23 -26.75 -14.84
N LEU A 55 5.32 -27.02 -16.14
CA LEU A 55 4.64 -26.25 -17.17
C LEU A 55 3.11 -26.41 -17.09
N ALA A 56 2.62 -27.62 -16.77
CA ALA A 56 1.21 -27.85 -16.49
C ALA A 56 0.71 -27.04 -15.29
N SER A 57 1.55 -26.89 -14.25
CA SER A 57 1.19 -26.15 -13.03
C SER A 57 1.31 -24.62 -13.14
N ALA A 58 1.86 -24.11 -14.25
CA ALA A 58 2.09 -22.69 -14.46
C ALA A 58 0.81 -21.82 -14.38
N PRO A 59 -0.35 -22.22 -14.97
CA PRO A 59 -1.59 -21.46 -14.84
C PRO A 59 -2.08 -21.36 -13.39
N ALA A 60 -1.93 -22.43 -12.59
CA ALA A 60 -2.29 -22.40 -11.17
C ALA A 60 -1.37 -21.49 -10.36
N GLY A 61 -0.07 -21.47 -10.67
CA GLY A 61 0.89 -20.55 -10.07
C GLY A 61 0.59 -19.08 -10.38
N ILE A 62 0.25 -18.77 -11.63
CA ILE A 62 -0.16 -17.42 -12.06
C ILE A 62 -1.44 -17.00 -11.32
N LEU A 63 -2.44 -17.89 -11.23
CA LEU A 63 -3.67 -17.60 -10.51
C LEU A 63 -3.41 -17.32 -9.03
N ALA A 64 -2.54 -18.09 -8.38
CA ALA A 64 -2.12 -17.84 -7.00
C ALA A 64 -1.44 -16.48 -6.84
N LEU A 65 -0.57 -16.09 -7.78
CA LEU A 65 0.08 -14.78 -7.77
C LEU A 65 -0.95 -13.63 -7.92
N VAL A 66 -1.92 -13.78 -8.82
CA VAL A 66 -3.00 -12.80 -9.02
C VAL A 66 -3.84 -12.65 -7.74
N ILE A 67 -4.19 -13.77 -7.08
CA ILE A 67 -4.92 -13.76 -5.81
C ILE A 67 -4.12 -13.05 -4.72
N LEU A 68 -2.81 -13.28 -4.64
CA LEU A 68 -1.93 -12.60 -3.68
C LEU A 68 -1.83 -11.09 -3.95
N LEU A 69 -1.75 -10.68 -5.21
CA LEU A 69 -1.78 -9.27 -5.58
C LEU A 69 -3.13 -8.62 -5.25
N LEU A 70 -4.24 -9.30 -5.52
CA LEU A 70 -5.59 -8.84 -5.19
C LEU A 70 -5.85 -8.74 -3.68
N ALA A 71 -5.28 -9.63 -2.88
CA ALA A 71 -5.34 -9.55 -1.42
C ALA A 71 -4.72 -8.24 -0.88
N GLY A 72 -3.86 -7.61 -1.68
CA GLY A 72 -3.31 -6.28 -1.41
C GLY A 72 -2.43 -6.29 -0.16
N PRO A 73 -1.22 -6.90 -0.23
CA PRO A 73 -0.30 -6.93 0.89
C PRO A 73 0.10 -5.51 1.27
N LYS A 74 -0.25 -5.11 2.49
CA LYS A 74 0.15 -3.84 3.07
C LYS A 74 1.42 -4.06 3.87
N ARG A 75 2.43 -3.25 3.60
CA ARG A 75 3.56 -3.12 4.54
C ARG A 75 3.01 -2.47 5.80
N LEU A 76 3.26 -3.08 6.96
CA LEU A 76 3.13 -2.40 8.24
C LEU A 76 4.26 -1.37 8.30
N SER A 77 4.08 -0.26 7.61
CA SER A 77 4.85 0.93 7.94
C SER A 77 4.39 1.35 9.34
N ASP A 78 5.33 1.74 10.19
CA ASP A 78 4.97 2.41 11.44
C ASP A 78 3.94 3.51 11.12
N PRO A 79 2.97 3.77 12.01
CA PRO A 79 2.19 4.98 11.90
C PRO A 79 3.18 6.13 12.03
N GLN A 80 3.73 6.57 10.89
CA GLN A 80 4.19 7.94 10.71
C GLN A 80 2.96 8.71 11.15
N SER A 81 2.99 9.23 12.38
CA SER A 81 2.01 10.20 12.80
C SER A 81 2.05 11.20 11.67
N LYS A 82 0.98 11.21 10.87
CA LYS A 82 0.86 12.10 9.74
C LYS A 82 0.72 13.43 10.45
N ARG A 83 1.85 14.03 10.82
CA ARG A 83 1.94 15.24 11.62
C ARG A 83 1.13 16.21 10.79
N SER A 84 -0.05 16.54 11.30
CA SER A 84 -1.01 17.36 10.56
C SER A 84 -0.36 18.72 10.48
N LEU A 85 0.41 18.96 9.42
CA LEU A 85 1.00 20.26 9.11
C LEU A 85 -0.18 21.23 9.04
N THR A 86 -0.33 22.05 10.07
CA THR A 86 -1.44 23.01 10.13
C THR A 86 -0.95 24.27 9.44
N ASN A 87 -1.66 24.70 8.40
CA ASN A 87 -1.38 25.96 7.71
C ASN A 87 -2.13 27.08 8.44
N ILE A 88 -1.40 28.02 9.04
CA ILE A 88 -1.95 29.13 9.82
C ILE A 88 -1.59 30.45 9.12
N GLN A 89 -2.58 31.29 8.84
CA GLN A 89 -2.40 32.60 8.21
C GLN A 89 -2.72 33.70 9.23
N PHE A 90 -1.74 34.55 9.48
CA PHE A 90 -1.92 35.79 10.25
C PHE A 90 -2.32 36.92 9.31
N CYS A 91 -3.34 37.67 9.71
CA CYS A 91 -3.75 38.90 9.04
C CYS A 91 -3.56 40.04 10.06
N LEU A 92 -2.53 40.85 9.87
CA LEU A 92 -2.14 41.92 10.78
C LEU A 92 -2.54 43.29 10.20
N ASP A 93 -3.40 44.00 10.92
CA ASP A 93 -3.78 45.39 10.60
C ASP A 93 -2.62 46.35 10.90
N VAL A 94 -2.39 47.33 10.03
CA VAL A 94 -1.47 48.48 10.24
C VAL A 94 -2.18 49.83 10.19
N SER A 95 -3.50 49.84 10.41
CA SER A 95 -4.28 51.07 10.55
C SER A 95 -3.70 52.00 11.61
N GLY A 96 -3.96 53.30 11.50
CA GLY A 96 -3.50 54.29 12.49
C GLY A 96 -3.99 54.02 13.93
N SER A 97 -4.95 53.12 14.13
CA SER A 97 -5.33 52.68 15.48
C SER A 97 -4.26 51.77 16.13
N MET A 98 -3.43 51.11 15.32
CA MET A 98 -2.40 50.17 15.75
C MET A 98 -1.15 50.87 16.32
N THR A 99 -0.93 52.14 15.97
CA THR A 99 0.13 52.98 16.58
C THR A 99 -0.27 53.57 17.94
N SER A 100 -1.47 53.24 18.44
CA SER A 100 -1.89 53.65 19.78
C SER A 100 -1.04 52.94 20.83
N SER A 101 -0.64 53.67 21.88
CA SER A 101 0.14 53.12 23.00
C SER A 101 -0.53 51.89 23.61
N PHE A 102 0.23 50.83 23.78
CA PHE A 102 -0.19 49.59 24.40
C PHE A 102 0.99 48.94 25.15
N GLY A 103 0.91 48.93 26.48
CA GLY A 103 2.00 48.44 27.32
C GLY A 103 3.26 49.29 27.17
N GLU A 104 4.40 48.64 26.89
CA GLU A 104 5.70 49.32 26.68
C GLU A 104 5.90 49.83 25.23
N GLY A 105 5.01 49.49 24.31
CA GLY A 105 5.10 49.86 22.88
C GLY A 105 3.77 50.34 22.33
N ASP A 106 3.55 50.12 21.04
CA ASP A 106 2.24 50.26 20.42
C ASP A 106 1.53 48.90 20.23
N ARG A 107 0.29 48.92 19.73
CA ARG A 107 -0.47 47.67 19.51
C ARG A 107 0.14 46.81 18.43
N TYR A 108 0.83 47.41 17.46
CA TYR A 108 1.51 46.69 16.40
C TYR A 108 2.68 45.87 16.97
N ASP A 109 3.51 46.50 17.81
CA ASP A 109 4.65 45.87 18.48
C ASP A 109 4.18 44.71 19.36
N ALA A 110 3.11 44.91 20.13
CA ALA A 110 2.54 43.86 20.98
C ALA A 110 1.95 42.69 20.18
N ALA A 111 1.30 42.97 19.04
CA ALA A 111 0.75 41.92 18.17
C ALA A 111 1.87 41.10 17.51
N MET A 112 2.94 41.74 17.02
CA MET A 112 4.08 41.02 16.46
C MET A 112 4.85 40.22 17.51
N ALA A 113 5.01 40.75 18.73
CA ALA A 113 5.61 39.99 19.82
C ALA A 113 4.83 38.71 20.13
N SER A 114 3.50 38.80 20.18
CA SER A 114 2.62 37.65 20.41
C SER A 114 2.68 36.62 19.28
N ILE A 115 2.78 37.07 18.02
CA ILE A 115 2.95 36.18 16.86
C ILE A 115 4.28 35.43 16.95
N ASN A 116 5.37 36.10 17.32
CA ASN A 116 6.68 35.47 17.47
C ASN A 116 6.66 34.41 18.57
N GLU A 117 6.09 34.73 19.75
CA GLU A 117 5.95 33.77 20.85
C GLU A 117 5.12 32.54 20.44
N PHE A 118 4.05 32.76 19.67
CA PHE A 118 3.20 31.67 19.17
C PHE A 118 3.91 30.75 18.18
N ILE A 119 4.77 31.30 17.31
CA ILE A 119 5.52 30.51 16.32
C ILE A 119 6.64 29.72 17.00
N ASP A 120 7.31 30.29 18.01
CA ASP A 120 8.41 29.64 18.72
C ASP A 120 7.97 28.36 19.46
N ASP A 121 6.76 28.36 20.04
CA ASP A 121 6.18 27.19 20.73
C ASP A 121 5.74 26.09 19.75
N ARG A 122 5.44 26.44 18.49
CA ARG A 122 4.86 25.52 17.50
C ARG A 122 5.87 25.03 16.47
N GLN A 123 6.51 23.91 16.79
CA GLN A 123 7.44 23.25 15.86
C GLN A 123 6.71 22.40 14.80
N GLY A 124 6.93 22.72 13.53
CA GLY A 124 6.51 21.91 12.38
C GLY A 124 5.19 22.30 11.73
N ASP A 125 4.58 23.43 12.09
CA ASP A 125 3.45 24.02 11.35
C ASP A 125 3.96 25.00 10.28
N ALA A 126 3.11 25.35 9.30
CA ALA A 126 3.45 26.32 8.26
C ALA A 126 2.68 27.63 8.50
N PHE A 127 3.39 28.75 8.47
CA PHE A 127 2.85 30.06 8.82
C PHE A 127 2.91 31.02 7.62
N GLY A 128 1.83 31.77 7.40
CA GLY A 128 1.77 32.91 6.48
C GLY A 128 1.45 34.19 7.24
N LEU A 129 1.97 35.34 6.79
CA LEU A 129 1.68 36.66 7.35
C LEU A 129 1.27 37.60 6.23
N THR A 130 0.10 38.21 6.38
CA THR A 130 -0.42 39.26 5.50
C THR A 130 -0.62 40.50 6.35
N VAL A 131 -0.03 41.60 5.91
CA VAL A 131 -0.14 42.90 6.57
C VAL A 131 -1.02 43.79 5.70
N PHE A 132 -2.01 44.47 6.29
CA PHE A 132 -3.01 45.26 5.56
C PHE A 132 -3.32 46.59 6.23
#